data_AF-A0A2E9WW16-F1
#
_entry.id   AF-A0A2E9WW16-F1
#
_cell.length_a   1.000
_cell.length_b   1.000
_cell.length_c   1.000
_cell.angle_alpha   90.00
_cell.angle_beta   90.00
_cell.angle_gamma   90.00
#
_symmetry.space_group_name_H-M   'P 1'
#
loop_
_entity.id
_entity.type
_entity.pdbx_description
1 polymer ?
#
loop_
_entity_poly.entity_id
_entity_poly.type
_entity_poly.pdbx_seq_one_letter_code
_entity_poly.pdbx_strand_id
1 'polypeptide(L)'
;RHARRAITHNFAAKGSTGGRESIRVLKEGGHLVLIADQKMNDGITVPFFGREAMTAPALAQLALKFGCPVVPAKVVRTGGAHFRLTLYPPLEMPASGDKQANVAALMGQVNELIEGWVRENPGQWMWVHQRWPD
;
A
#
# COMPACT_ATOMS: atom_id res chain seq x y z
N ARG A 1 -16.12 -11.65 11.13
CA ARG A 1 -15.94 -12.27 9.79
C ARG A 1 -17.15 -12.09 8.86
N HIS A 2 -18.40 -12.02 9.35
CA HIS A 2 -19.59 -11.96 8.49
C HIS A 2 -19.80 -10.65 7.70
N ALA A 3 -19.53 -9.49 8.28
CA ALA A 3 -19.83 -8.20 7.63
C ALA A 3 -19.11 -7.96 6.29
N ARG A 4 -17.93 -8.55 6.08
CA ARG A 4 -17.11 -8.31 4.88
C ARG A 4 -17.39 -9.27 3.72
N ARG A 5 -18.05 -10.41 3.99
CA ARG A 5 -18.31 -11.47 2.99
C ARG A 5 -19.33 -11.03 1.92
N ALA A 6 -20.15 -10.03 2.22
CA ALA A 6 -21.07 -9.40 1.28
C ALA A 6 -20.41 -8.38 0.34
N ILE A 7 -19.16 -7.98 0.62
CA ILE A 7 -18.45 -6.90 -0.11
C ILE A 7 -17.44 -7.49 -1.11
N THR A 8 -16.74 -8.56 -0.75
CA THR A 8 -15.89 -9.31 -1.68
C THR A 8 -15.75 -10.76 -1.25
N HIS A 9 -15.57 -11.65 -2.23
CA HIS A 9 -15.46 -13.10 -2.01
C HIS A 9 -14.02 -13.56 -1.77
N ASN A 10 -13.01 -12.72 -2.04
CA ASN A 10 -11.60 -13.12 -2.09
C ASN A 10 -10.74 -12.30 -1.12
N PHE A 11 -10.85 -12.58 0.19
CA PHE A 11 -9.92 -12.05 1.18
C PHE A 11 -8.71 -12.95 1.31
N ALA A 12 -7.52 -12.38 1.12
CA ALA A 12 -6.27 -13.05 1.41
C ALA A 12 -5.94 -12.95 2.90
N ALA A 13 -5.67 -14.09 3.55
CA ALA A 13 -5.25 -14.10 4.95
C ALA A 13 -3.86 -13.47 5.11
N LYS A 14 -3.60 -12.73 6.21
CA LYS A 14 -2.23 -12.26 6.49
C LYS A 14 -1.29 -13.47 6.63
N GLY A 15 -0.11 -13.38 6.02
CA GLY A 15 0.91 -14.43 6.05
C GLY A 15 1.08 -15.13 4.70
N SER A 16 1.79 -16.26 4.73
CA SER A 16 2.23 -16.97 3.51
C SER A 16 1.08 -17.45 2.63
N THR A 17 -0.04 -17.87 3.22
CA THR A 17 -1.24 -18.31 2.49
C THR A 17 -1.81 -17.17 1.64
N GLY A 18 -2.07 -15.99 2.22
CA GLY A 18 -2.59 -14.87 1.43
C GLY A 18 -1.58 -14.29 0.46
N GLY A 19 -0.27 -14.42 0.74
CA GLY A 19 0.77 -14.11 -0.24
C GLY A 19 0.67 -14.98 -1.50
N ARG A 20 0.45 -16.30 -1.34
CA ARG A 20 0.22 -17.22 -2.46
C ARG A 20 -1.07 -16.91 -3.22
N GLU A 21 -2.15 -16.59 -2.50
CA GLU A 21 -3.42 -16.20 -3.12
C GLU A 21 -3.29 -14.90 -3.93
N SER A 22 -2.57 -13.91 -3.41
CA SER A 22 -2.28 -12.65 -4.11
C SER A 22 -1.52 -12.90 -5.42
N ILE A 23 -0.52 -13.77 -5.38
CA ILE A 23 0.23 -14.21 -6.58
C ILE A 23 -0.69 -14.89 -7.59
N ARG A 24 -1.59 -15.76 -7.12
CA ARG A 24 -2.54 -16.48 -7.99
C ARG A 24 -3.49 -15.49 -8.68
N VAL A 25 -4.09 -14.56 -7.94
CA VAL A 25 -4.99 -13.54 -8.49
C VAL A 25 -4.30 -12.71 -9.58
N LEU A 26 -3.06 -12.26 -9.34
CA LEU A 26 -2.34 -11.48 -10.34
C LEU A 26 -1.95 -12.29 -11.58
N LYS A 27 -1.60 -13.58 -11.42
CA LYS A 27 -1.37 -14.49 -12.56
C LYS A 27 -2.62 -14.71 -13.43
N GLU A 28 -3.79 -14.71 -12.80
CA GLU A 28 -5.08 -14.88 -13.48
C GLU A 28 -5.62 -13.56 -14.08
N GLY A 29 -4.83 -12.47 -14.04
CA GLY A 29 -5.23 -11.16 -14.56
C GLY A 29 -6.22 -10.39 -13.67
N GLY A 30 -6.40 -10.83 -12.41
CA GLY A 30 -7.27 -10.18 -11.45
C GLY A 30 -6.66 -8.94 -10.79
N HIS A 31 -7.44 -8.30 -9.91
CA HIS A 31 -7.03 -7.09 -9.18
C HIS A 31 -6.78 -7.39 -7.71
N LEU A 32 -5.79 -6.68 -7.13
CA LEU A 32 -5.42 -6.78 -5.73
C LEU A 32 -5.51 -5.40 -5.08
N VAL A 33 -6.11 -5.35 -3.89
CA VAL A 33 -6.11 -4.16 -3.03
C VAL A 33 -5.21 -4.43 -1.84
N LEU A 34 -4.25 -3.55 -1.60
CA LEU A 34 -3.31 -3.61 -0.47
C LEU A 34 -3.37 -2.31 0.31
N ILE A 35 -3.20 -2.41 1.63
CA ILE A 35 -3.01 -1.27 2.53
C ILE A 35 -1.51 -1.11 2.75
N ALA A 36 -0.97 0.09 2.49
CA ALA A 36 0.47 0.33 2.37
C ALA A 36 1.05 1.29 3.44
N ASP A 37 0.23 1.78 4.37
CA ASP A 37 0.61 2.83 5.33
C ASP A 37 1.09 2.30 6.70
N GLN A 38 1.16 0.97 6.87
CA GLN A 38 1.59 0.34 8.13
C GLN A 38 3.10 0.07 8.17
N LYS A 39 3.67 0.14 9.38
CA LYS A 39 5.06 -0.29 9.65
C LYS A 39 5.15 -1.82 9.58
N MET A 40 6.25 -2.30 9.01
CA MET A 40 6.62 -3.71 8.99
C MET A 40 8.07 -3.85 9.45
N ASN A 41 8.32 -4.49 10.60
CA ASN A 41 9.66 -4.54 11.20
C ASN A 41 10.70 -5.25 10.31
N ASP A 42 10.25 -6.21 9.50
CA ASP A 42 11.01 -6.93 8.47
C ASP A 42 10.80 -6.33 7.06
N GLY A 43 10.40 -5.05 7.00
CA GLY A 43 10.24 -4.30 5.77
C GLY A 43 11.57 -3.77 5.21
N ILE A 44 11.47 -2.84 4.27
CA ILE A 44 12.61 -2.09 3.73
C ILE A 44 12.61 -0.66 4.28
N THR A 45 13.79 -0.09 4.38
CA THR A 45 13.95 1.31 4.78
C THR A 45 13.59 2.22 3.62
N VAL A 46 12.60 3.10 3.81
CA VAL A 46 12.15 4.08 2.82
C VAL A 46 11.87 5.39 3.55
N PRO A 47 12.23 6.55 2.99
CA PRO A 47 11.89 7.85 3.57
C PRO A 47 10.39 8.01 3.80
N PHE A 48 10.03 8.57 4.96
CA PHE A 48 8.68 8.99 5.33
C PHE A 48 8.79 10.19 6.29
N PHE A 49 8.25 11.34 5.90
CA PHE A 49 8.39 12.63 6.57
C PHE A 49 9.85 13.01 6.86
N GLY A 50 10.74 12.78 5.89
CA GLY A 50 12.18 13.10 6.01
C GLY A 50 12.94 12.18 6.98
N ARG A 51 12.32 11.08 7.42
CA ARG A 51 12.91 10.10 8.34
C ARG A 51 12.81 8.70 7.73
N GLU A 52 13.80 7.86 8.00
CA GLU A 52 13.77 6.46 7.57
C GLU A 52 12.66 5.68 8.27
N ALA A 53 11.80 5.00 7.51
CA ALA A 53 10.70 4.20 8.05
C ALA A 53 10.67 2.79 7.45
N MET A 54 10.45 1.80 8.31
CA MET A 54 10.35 0.39 7.92
C MET A 54 9.01 0.12 7.22
N THR A 55 9.08 -0.03 5.90
CA THR A 55 7.94 -0.03 4.97
C THR A 55 7.78 -1.40 4.31
N ALA A 56 6.54 -1.88 4.20
CA ALA A 56 6.26 -3.19 3.58
C ALA A 56 6.52 -3.15 2.06
N PRO A 57 7.42 -4.00 1.50
CA PRO A 57 7.78 -3.93 0.08
C PRO A 57 6.80 -4.66 -0.84
N ALA A 58 5.82 -5.40 -0.28
CA ALA A 58 5.01 -6.36 -1.02
C ALA A 58 4.24 -5.74 -2.20
N LEU A 59 3.73 -4.51 -2.05
CA LEU A 59 3.04 -3.80 -3.12
C LEU A 59 3.96 -3.62 -4.33
N ALA A 60 5.13 -3.01 -4.14
CA ALA A 60 6.08 -2.76 -5.23
C ALA A 60 6.64 -4.07 -5.80
N GLN A 61 6.95 -5.05 -4.96
CA GLN A 61 7.44 -6.36 -5.40
C GLN A 61 6.45 -7.09 -6.31
N LEU A 62 5.15 -7.07 -5.96
CA LEU A 62 4.12 -7.68 -6.79
C LEU A 62 3.92 -6.90 -8.08
N ALA A 63 3.81 -5.57 -8.01
CA ALA A 63 3.62 -4.72 -9.18
C ALA A 63 4.72 -4.90 -10.23
N LEU A 64 5.99 -4.83 -9.79
CA LEU A 64 7.15 -4.99 -10.67
C LEU A 64 7.27 -6.43 -11.22
N LYS A 65 6.93 -7.45 -10.42
CA LYS A 65 7.01 -8.85 -10.84
C LYS A 65 6.01 -9.19 -11.94
N PHE A 66 4.80 -8.65 -11.84
CA PHE A 66 3.71 -8.95 -12.78
C PHE A 66 3.49 -7.86 -13.84
N GLY A 67 4.29 -6.78 -13.79
CA GLY A 67 4.16 -5.65 -14.72
C GLY A 67 2.80 -4.97 -14.62
N CYS A 68 2.19 -4.94 -13.43
CA CYS A 68 0.86 -4.35 -13.25
C CYS A 68 0.95 -2.91 -12.71
N PRO A 69 0.03 -2.02 -13.14
CA PRO A 69 0.01 -0.64 -12.65
C PRO A 69 -0.39 -0.59 -11.18
N VAL A 70 0.21 0.37 -10.45
CA VAL A 70 -0.20 0.70 -9.09
C VAL A 70 -1.11 1.92 -9.16
N VAL A 71 -2.39 1.76 -8.81
CA VAL A 71 -3.37 2.86 -8.75
C VAL A 71 -3.59 3.27 -7.29
N PRO A 72 -3.13 4.45 -6.87
CA PRO A 72 -3.34 4.91 -5.50
C PRO A 72 -4.80 5.24 -5.24
N ALA A 73 -5.24 4.97 -4.01
CA ALA A 73 -6.59 5.28 -3.56
C ALA A 73 -6.54 5.79 -2.11
N LYS A 74 -7.29 6.87 -1.82
CA LYS A 74 -7.49 7.35 -0.45
C LYS A 74 -8.96 7.43 -0.11
N VAL A 75 -9.28 7.20 1.16
CA VAL A 75 -10.64 7.31 1.70
C VAL A 75 -10.64 8.33 2.84
N VAL A 76 -11.49 9.34 2.74
CA VAL A 76 -11.64 10.40 3.76
C VAL A 76 -13.06 10.37 4.30
N ARG A 77 -13.23 10.42 5.63
CA ARG A 77 -14.55 10.57 6.24
C ARG A 77 -15.00 12.03 6.10
N THR A 78 -16.17 12.25 5.52
CA THR A 78 -16.73 13.60 5.29
C THR A 78 -17.75 14.03 6.33
N GLY A 79 -18.19 13.13 7.21
CA GLY A 79 -19.11 13.40 8.31
C GLY A 79 -20.06 12.23 8.57
N GLY A 80 -20.39 11.94 9.84
CA GLY A 80 -21.16 10.74 10.19
C GLY A 80 -20.53 9.49 9.58
N ALA A 81 -21.33 8.58 9.02
CA ALA A 81 -20.86 7.39 8.30
C ALA A 81 -20.65 7.62 6.78
N HIS A 82 -20.32 8.83 6.34
CA HIS A 82 -20.05 9.15 4.94
C HIS A 82 -18.55 9.22 4.65
N PHE A 83 -18.17 8.68 3.50
CA PHE A 83 -16.78 8.57 3.07
C PHE A 83 -16.65 8.96 1.60
N ARG A 84 -15.56 9.66 1.26
CA ARG A 84 -15.16 9.95 -0.11
C ARG A 84 -13.96 9.08 -0.46
N LEU A 85 -14.13 8.20 -1.46
CA LEU A 85 -13.04 7.49 -2.11
C LEU A 85 -12.52 8.35 -3.26
N THR A 86 -11.20 8.57 -3.32
CA THR A 86 -10.54 9.23 -4.44
C THR A 86 -9.51 8.27 -5.03
N LEU A 87 -9.62 8.02 -6.33
CA LEU A 87 -8.64 7.27 -7.12
C LEU A 87 -7.71 8.25 -7.82
N TYR A 88 -6.43 7.92 -7.87
CA TYR A 88 -5.40 8.73 -8.52
C TYR A 88 -4.90 8.06 -9.80
N PRO A 89 -4.26 8.80 -10.71
CA PRO A 89 -3.54 8.20 -11.82
C PRO A 89 -2.54 7.13 -11.36
N PRO A 90 -2.23 6.12 -12.20
CA PRO A 90 -1.22 5.14 -11.88
C PRO A 90 0.14 5.78 -11.56
N LEU A 91 0.88 5.19 -10.63
CA LEU A 91 2.26 5.59 -10.35
C LEU A 91 3.19 5.28 -11.51
N GLU A 92 4.28 6.04 -11.61
CA GLU A 92 5.34 5.78 -12.56
C GLU A 92 6.14 4.54 -12.12
N MET A 93 6.22 3.55 -13.02
CA MET A 93 6.91 2.30 -12.74
C MET A 93 8.43 2.48 -12.97
N PRO A 94 9.26 2.31 -11.93
CA PRO A 94 10.71 2.48 -12.07
C PRO A 94 11.34 1.33 -12.88
N ALA A 95 12.34 1.66 -13.69
CA ALA A 95 12.97 0.76 -14.64
C ALA A 95 14.52 0.87 -14.67
N SER A 96 15.15 0.93 -13.50
CA SER A 96 16.61 1.12 -13.36
C SER A 96 17.46 -0.13 -13.65
N GLY A 97 16.86 -1.27 -14.01
CA GLY A 97 17.56 -2.57 -14.09
C GLY A 97 17.88 -3.22 -12.74
N ASP A 98 17.99 -2.44 -11.65
CA ASP A 98 18.12 -2.94 -10.29
C ASP A 98 16.74 -3.12 -9.64
N LYS A 99 16.42 -4.38 -9.33
CA LYS A 99 15.15 -4.75 -8.71
C LYS A 99 14.97 -4.14 -7.31
N GLN A 100 16.02 -4.10 -6.48
CA GLN A 100 15.92 -3.55 -5.13
C GLN A 100 15.72 -2.04 -5.18
N ALA A 101 16.48 -1.35 -6.04
CA ALA A 101 16.33 0.08 -6.28
C ALA A 101 14.92 0.42 -6.80
N ASN A 102 14.39 -0.35 -7.75
CA ASN A 102 13.03 -0.16 -8.26
C ASN A 102 11.96 -0.36 -7.18
N VAL A 103 12.12 -1.35 -6.29
CA VAL A 103 11.19 -1.57 -5.17
C VAL A 103 11.22 -0.37 -4.21
N ALA A 104 12.41 0.10 -3.84
CA ALA A 104 12.57 1.25 -2.94
C ALA A 104 12.01 2.53 -3.57
N ALA A 105 12.28 2.79 -4.86
CA ALA A 105 11.78 3.96 -5.57
C ALA A 105 10.24 3.98 -5.65
N LEU A 106 9.62 2.85 -5.99
CA LEU A 106 8.16 2.77 -6.07
C LEU A 106 7.51 2.93 -4.68
N MET A 107 8.11 2.34 -3.63
CA MET A 107 7.61 2.57 -2.27
C MET A 107 7.87 3.99 -1.76
N GLY A 108 8.92 4.66 -2.25
CA GLY A 108 9.19 6.08 -2.00
C GLY A 108 8.04 6.96 -2.49
N GLN A 109 7.63 6.78 -3.76
CA GLN A 109 6.45 7.47 -4.32
C GLN A 109 5.18 7.22 -3.51
N VAL A 110 4.97 5.97 -3.06
CA VAL A 110 3.82 5.62 -2.19
C VAL A 110 3.89 6.37 -0.87
N ASN A 111 5.05 6.40 -0.22
CA ASN A 111 5.23 7.13 1.04
C ASN A 111 5.01 8.64 0.86
N GLU A 112 5.57 9.25 -0.19
CA GLU A 112 5.37 10.67 -0.50
C GLU A 112 3.89 11.04 -0.68
N LEU A 113 3.12 10.19 -1.38
CA LEU A 113 1.67 10.37 -1.51
C LEU A 113 0.96 10.32 -0.16
N ILE A 114 1.30 9.34 0.67
CA ILE A 114 0.73 9.20 2.01
C ILE A 114 1.09 10.41 2.86
N GLU A 115 2.33 10.90 2.82
CA GLU A 115 2.72 12.13 3.51
C GLU A 115 1.87 13.32 3.08
N GLY A 116 1.65 13.50 1.77
CA GLY A 116 0.77 14.54 1.24
C GLY A 116 -0.64 14.44 1.84
N TRP A 117 -1.23 13.25 1.83
CA TRP A 117 -2.58 13.03 2.37
C TRP A 117 -2.65 13.23 3.88
N VAL A 118 -1.62 12.83 4.61
CA VAL A 118 -1.51 13.06 6.05
C VAL A 118 -1.36 14.56 6.34
N ARG A 119 -0.57 15.31 5.56
CA ARG A 119 -0.46 16.78 5.71
C ARG A 119 -1.78 17.49 5.42
N GLU A 120 -2.55 17.03 4.43
CA GLU A 120 -3.86 17.59 4.12
C GLU A 120 -4.86 17.46 5.28
N ASN A 121 -4.86 16.30 5.97
CA ASN A 121 -5.76 16.08 7.10
C ASN A 121 -5.16 15.10 8.14
N PRO A 122 -4.29 15.57 9.05
CA PRO A 122 -3.57 14.71 9.97
C PRO A 122 -4.48 13.88 10.88
N GLY A 123 -5.66 14.40 11.23
CA GLY A 123 -6.64 13.72 12.07
C GLY A 123 -7.37 12.55 11.41
N GLN A 124 -7.23 12.38 10.08
CA GLN A 124 -7.82 11.25 9.35
C GLN A 124 -6.89 10.04 9.25
N TRP A 125 -5.61 10.19 9.61
CA TRP A 125 -4.67 9.08 9.59
C TRP A 125 -4.67 8.31 10.91
N MET A 126 -4.49 6.99 10.83
CA MET A 126 -4.57 6.11 11.99
C MET A 126 -3.21 6.03 12.70
N TRP A 127 -2.93 7.00 13.57
CA TRP A 127 -1.67 7.16 14.34
C TRP A 127 -1.38 6.07 15.39
N VAL A 128 -1.97 4.89 15.27
CA VAL A 128 -1.83 3.80 16.25
C VAL A 128 -0.53 3.00 16.11
N HIS A 129 0.17 3.16 14.99
CA HIS A 129 1.42 2.45 14.73
C HIS A 129 2.62 3.34 15.07
N GLN A 130 3.53 2.81 15.89
CA GLN A 130 4.87 3.41 16.11
C GLN A 130 5.69 3.34 14.81
N ARG A 131 5.50 4.31 13.92
CA ARG A 131 6.08 4.32 12.57
C ARG A 131 7.61 4.31 12.59
N TRP A 132 8.20 4.93 13.61
CA TRP A 132 9.63 4.96 13.91
C TRP A 132 9.94 4.17 15.19
N PRO A 133 11.20 3.79 15.43
CA PRO A 133 11.59 2.98 16.59
C PRO A 133 11.82 3.77 17.90
N ASP A 134 11.85 5.10 17.84
CA ASP A 134 12.05 6.01 18.97
C ASP A 134 10.74 6.46 19.65
#